data_AF-A0A2T1DAC2-F1
#
_entry.id   AF-A0A2T1DAC2-F1
#
_cell.length_a   1.000
_cell.length_b   1.000
_cell.length_c   1.000
_cell.angle_alpha   90.00
_cell.angle_beta   90.00
_cell.angle_gamma   90.00
#
_symmetry.space_group_name_H-M   'P 1'
#
loop_
_entity.id
_entity.type
_entity.pdbx_description
1 polymer ?
#
loop_
_entity_poly.entity_id
_entity_poly.type
_entity_poly.pdbx_seq_one_letter_code
_entity_poly.pdbx_strand_id
1 'polypeptide(L)' 'MMTEKQTSPLMKYPLHTQSQPVSGEAAKKLLEAIDSGSAVVNDRVLALAKRIAARRRKAQKHA' A
#
# COMPACT_ATOMS: atom_id res chain seq x y z
N MET A 1 -43.18 16.72 -0.83
CA MET A 1 -41.79 16.84 -1.27
C MET A 1 -40.95 15.90 -0.43
N MET A 2 -40.61 14.73 -0.96
CA MET A 2 -39.75 13.76 -0.28
C MET A 2 -38.29 14.14 -0.57
N THR A 3 -37.55 14.56 0.44
CA THR A 3 -36.10 14.78 0.31
C THR A 3 -35.41 13.43 0.45
N GLU A 4 -35.00 12.87 -0.68
CA GLU A 4 -34.10 11.72 -0.71
C GLU A 4 -32.79 12.10 -0.01
N LYS A 5 -32.64 11.72 1.25
CA LYS A 5 -31.34 11.73 1.92
C LYS A 5 -30.48 10.68 1.23
N GLN A 6 -29.64 11.12 0.30
CA GLN A 6 -28.55 10.34 -0.26
C GLN A 6 -27.68 9.79 0.88
N THR A 7 -27.90 8.54 1.25
CA THR A 7 -26.98 7.75 2.06
C THR A 7 -25.84 7.29 1.15
N SER A 8 -24.92 8.21 0.85
CA SER A 8 -23.62 7.82 0.32
C SER A 8 -22.96 6.83 1.31
N PRO A 9 -22.50 5.65 0.88
CA PRO A 9 -21.87 4.69 1.78
C PRO A 9 -20.71 5.38 2.49
N LEU A 10 -20.70 5.30 3.82
CA LEU A 10 -19.69 5.92 4.68
C LEU A 10 -18.30 5.51 4.17
N MET A 11 -17.64 6.40 3.43
CA MET A 11 -16.32 6.11 2.89
C MET A 11 -15.39 5.87 4.08
N LYS A 12 -14.68 4.73 4.07
CA LYS A 12 -13.73 4.36 5.13
C LYS A 12 -12.69 5.45 5.40
N TYR A 13 -12.41 6.26 4.38
CA TYR A 13 -11.56 7.44 4.43
C TYR A 13 -12.28 8.58 3.69
N PRO A 14 -12.74 9.63 4.39
CA PRO A 14 -13.37 10.77 3.76
C PRO A 14 -12.47 11.38 2.68
N LEU A 15 -13.08 11.97 1.64
CA LEU A 15 -12.37 12.90 0.77
C LEU A 15 -11.66 13.92 1.68
N HIS A 16 -10.37 14.19 1.43
CA HIS A 16 -9.48 14.98 2.29
C HIS A 16 -8.88 14.27 3.53
N THR A 17 -8.86 12.95 3.58
CA THR A 17 -8.05 12.24 4.59
C THR A 17 -6.58 12.60 4.43
N GLN A 18 -6.04 13.38 5.35
CA GLN A 18 -4.62 13.70 5.39
C GLN A 18 -3.85 12.53 5.98
N SER A 19 -2.76 12.13 5.32
CA SER A 19 -1.83 11.16 5.89
C SER A 19 -1.17 11.77 7.13
N GLN A 20 -1.13 11.00 8.22
CA GLN A 20 -0.39 11.40 9.41
C GLN A 20 1.12 11.34 9.13
N PRO A 21 1.91 12.28 9.69
CA PRO A 21 3.35 12.24 9.58
C PRO A 21 3.92 11.00 10.29
N VAL A 22 4.88 10.33 9.65
CA VAL A 22 5.62 9.23 10.26
C VAL A 22 6.73 9.82 11.13
N SER A 23 6.79 9.43 12.41
CA SER A 23 7.75 9.97 13.38
C SER A 23 8.44 8.87 14.20
N GLY A 24 9.51 9.24 14.90
CA GLY A 24 10.25 8.35 15.80
C GLY A 24 11.01 7.24 15.07
N GLU A 25 10.96 6.02 15.60
CA GLU A 25 11.70 4.86 15.08
C GLU A 25 11.30 4.49 13.65
N ALA A 26 10.02 4.64 13.31
CA ALA A 26 9.53 4.36 11.96
C ALA A 26 10.14 5.33 10.94
N ALA A 27 10.31 6.61 11.30
CA ALA A 27 10.98 7.57 10.44
C ALA A 27 12.47 7.25 10.26
N LYS A 28 13.16 6.82 11.33
CA LYS A 28 14.56 6.39 11.25
C LYS A 28 14.76 5.22 10.29
N LYS A 29 13.93 4.18 10.38
CA LYS A 29 13.97 3.02 9.47
C LYS A 29 13.77 3.42 8.01
N LEU A 30 12.91 4.41 7.76
CA LEU A 30 12.71 4.93 6.40
C LEU A 30 13.94 5.69 5.90
N LEU A 31 14.56 6.53 6.74
CA LEU A 31 15.78 7.25 6.38
C LEU A 31 16.95 6.30 6.11
N GLU A 32 17.18 5.32 6.98
CA GLU A 32 18.22 4.28 6.76
C GLU A 32 17.99 3.49 5.48
N ALA A 33 16.72 3.20 5.14
CA ALA A 33 16.40 2.52 3.89
C ALA A 33 16.70 3.41 2.67
N ILE A 34 16.38 4.70 2.73
CA ILE A 34 16.72 5.66 1.68
C ILE A 34 18.24 5.74 1.49
N ASP A 35 19.00 5.90 2.57
CA ASP A 35 20.46 6.05 2.52
C ASP A 35 21.16 4.80 1.99
N SER A 36 20.64 3.62 2.32
CA SER A 36 21.16 2.33 1.82
C SER A 36 20.69 1.95 0.42
N GLY A 37 19.83 2.76 -0.21
CA GLY A 37 19.16 2.40 -1.47
C GLY A 37 18.27 1.17 -1.36
N SER A 38 17.83 0.84 -0.14
CA SER A 38 16.97 -0.31 0.15
C SER A 38 15.51 0.11 0.34
N ALA A 39 14.61 -0.86 0.48
CA ALA A 39 13.18 -0.61 0.61
C ALA A 39 12.65 -1.20 1.91
N VAL A 40 11.90 -0.41 2.68
CA VAL A 40 11.08 -0.91 3.80
C VAL A 40 9.79 -1.47 3.22
N VAL A 41 9.64 -2.80 3.23
CA VAL A 41 8.43 -3.47 2.76
C VAL A 41 7.76 -4.21 3.90
N ASN A 42 6.43 -4.14 3.95
CA ASN A 42 5.67 -5.02 4.83
C ASN A 42 5.55 -6.43 4.22
N ASP A 43 5.23 -7.42 5.05
CA ASP A 43 5.16 -8.83 4.64
C ASP A 43 4.15 -9.08 3.52
N ARG A 44 3.05 -8.32 3.50
CA ARG A 44 2.00 -8.45 2.48
C ARG A 44 2.51 -8.01 1.10
N VAL A 45 3.26 -6.91 1.03
CA VAL A 45 3.89 -6.42 -0.20
C VAL A 45 4.92 -7.44 -0.70
N LEU A 46 5.74 -7.99 0.20
CA LEU A 46 6.71 -9.03 -0.14
C LEU A 46 6.02 -10.29 -0.69
N ALA A 47 4.95 -10.75 -0.04
CA ALA A 47 4.17 -11.91 -0.50
C ALA A 47 3.54 -11.68 -1.88
N LEU A 48 3.01 -10.48 -2.13
CA LEU A 48 2.47 -10.10 -3.44
C LEU A 48 3.54 -10.13 -4.52
N ALA A 49 4.70 -9.52 -4.27
CA ALA A 49 5.82 -9.51 -5.20
C ALA A 49 6.28 -10.92 -5.57
N LYS A 50 6.45 -11.80 -4.57
CA LYS A 50 6.77 -13.23 -4.78
C LYS A 50 5.74 -13.94 -5.67
N ARG A 51 4.45 -13.71 -5.42
CA ARG A 51 3.36 -14.31 -6.21
C ARG A 51 3.38 -13.86 -7.67
N ILE A 52 3.62 -12.56 -7.92
CA ILE A 52 3.73 -12.01 -9.28
C ILE A 52 4.95 -12.60 -10.00
N ALA A 53 6.11 -12.64 -9.34
CA ALA A 53 7.32 -13.22 -9.90
C ALA A 53 7.13 -14.70 -10.28
N ALA A 54 6.49 -15.50 -9.40
CA ALA A 54 6.18 -16.89 -9.67
C ALA A 54 5.26 -17.04 -10.90
N ARG A 55 4.24 -16.18 -11.03
CA ARG A 55 3.34 -16.18 -12.20
C ARG A 55 4.09 -15.89 -13.49
N ARG A 56 4.97 -14.87 -13.51
CA ARG A 56 5.77 -14.51 -14.69
C ARG A 56 6.71 -15.64 -15.10
N ARG A 57 7.40 -16.27 -14.15
CA ARG A 57 8.27 -17.43 -14.42
C ARG A 57 7.50 -18.61 -15.01
N LYS A 58 6.29 -18.88 -14.53
CA LYS A 58 5.43 -19.92 -15.13
C LYS A 58 5.04 -19.57 -16.56
N ALA A 59 4.63 -18.33 -16.82
CA ALA A 59 4.31 -17.90 -18.18
C ALA A 59 5.49 -18.04 -19.14
N GLN A 60 6.71 -17.70 -18.72
CA GLN A 60 7.93 -17.87 -19.51
C GLN A 60 8.31 -19.34 -19.76
N LYS A 61 7.94 -20.27 -18.87
CA LYS A 61 8.19 -21.72 -19.06
C LYS A 61 7.20 -22.38 -20.00
N HIS A 62 6.05 -21.76 -20.26
CA HIS A 62 4.99 -22.26 -21.12
C HIS A 62 4.87 -21.47 -22.44
N ALA A 63 5.82 -20.56 -22.70
CA ALA A 63 6.00 -19.85 -23.96
C ALA A 63 7.13 -20.52 -24.74
#